data_AF-A0A940WDB1-F1
#
_entry.id   AF-A0A940WDB1-F1
#
_cell.length_a   1.000
_cell.length_b   1.000
_cell.length_c   1.000
_cell.angle_alpha   90.00
_cell.angle_beta   90.00
_cell.angle_gamma   90.00
#
_symmetry.space_group_name_H-M   'P 1'
#
loop_
_entity.id
_entity.type
_entity.pdbx_description
1 polymer ?
#
loop_
_entity_poly.entity_id
_entity_poly.type
_entity_poly.pdbx_seq_one_letter_code
_entity_poly.pdbx_strand_id
1 'polypeptide(L)' 'MGDEILAPSYNCGTEIDALLAGGFKVVLYGIDRAGRIDPGELEARLSERTRGVYVIHYFGFPQPLAEIRDWCDR' A
#
# COMPACT_ATOMS: atom_id res chain seq x y z
N MET A 1 -13.50 6.30 -13.29
CA MET A 1 -13.66 4.93 -12.77
C MET A 1 -12.28 4.29 -12.82
N GLY A 2 -11.86 3.61 -11.74
CA GLY A 2 -10.55 2.96 -11.67
C GLY A 2 -10.36 2.32 -10.29
N ASP A 3 -9.80 1.12 -10.29
CA ASP A 3 -9.44 0.36 -9.09
C ASP A 3 -8.32 1.09 -8.33
N GLU A 4 -8.42 1.10 -7.00
CA GLU A 4 -7.46 1.76 -6.13
C GLU A 4 -6.45 0.78 -5.56
N ILE A 5 -5.17 1.15 -5.66
CA ILE A 5 -4.05 0.45 -5.01
C ILE A 5 -3.51 1.35 -3.91
N LEU A 6 -3.50 0.84 -2.68
CA LEU A 6 -2.86 1.50 -1.56
C LEU A 6 -1.34 1.32 -1.69
N ALA A 7 -0.57 2.40 -1.71
CA ALA A 7 0.90 2.34 -1.80
C ALA A 7 1.55 3.27 -0.77
N PRO A 8 2.77 3.01 -0.30
CA PRO A 8 3.37 3.87 0.72
C PRO A 8 3.75 5.23 0.12
N SER A 9 3.59 6.29 0.90
CA SER A 9 3.97 7.66 0.54
C SER A 9 5.48 7.87 0.48
N TYR A 10 6.24 7.01 1.17
CA TYR A 10 7.69 6.94 1.08
C TYR A 10 8.09 5.99 -0.05
N ASN A 11 8.20 6.48 -1.28
CA ASN A 11 8.48 5.67 -2.47
C ASN A 11 9.51 6.35 -3.37
N CYS A 12 10.10 5.59 -4.29
CA CYS A 12 11.03 6.14 -5.30
C CYS A 12 10.31 6.69 -6.52
N GLY A 13 9.02 6.36 -6.69
CA GLY A 13 8.13 6.84 -7.75
C GLY A 13 8.02 5.89 -8.94
N THR A 14 9.06 5.12 -9.27
CA THR A 14 9.04 4.18 -10.41
C THR A 14 7.95 3.11 -10.27
N GLU A 15 7.75 2.61 -9.05
CA GLU A 15 6.68 1.69 -8.70
C GLU A 15 5.29 2.33 -8.86
N ILE A 16 5.17 3.63 -8.58
CA ILE A 16 3.92 4.39 -8.72
C ILE A 16 3.61 4.60 -10.20
N ASP A 17 4.61 4.96 -11.01
CA ASP A 17 4.47 5.12 -12.46
C ASP A 17 3.96 3.83 -13.12
N ALA A 18 4.48 2.67 -12.69
CA ALA A 18 4.01 1.37 -13.18
C ALA A 18 2.54 1.10 -12.84
N LEU A 19 2.10 1.41 -11.61
CA LEU A 19 0.70 1.27 -11.20
C LEU A 19 -0.21 2.20 -12.00
N LEU A 20 0.20 3.46 -12.18
CA LEU A 20 -0.55 4.45 -12.97
C LEU A 20 -0.65 4.04 -14.45
N ALA A 21 0.46 3.55 -15.03
CA ALA A 21 0.47 3.03 -16.40
C ALA A 21 -0.43 1.79 -16.56
N GLY A 22 -0.62 1.02 -15.47
CA GLY A 22 -1.59 -0.08 -15.39
C GLY A 22 -3.05 0.35 -15.29
N GLY A 23 -3.33 1.66 -15.25
CA GLY A 23 -4.69 2.20 -15.14
C GLY A 23 -5.25 2.22 -13.72
N PHE A 24 -4.43 1.91 -12.71
CA PHE A 24 -4.84 2.00 -11.32
C PHE A 24 -4.78 3.45 -10.81
N LYS A 25 -5.66 3.75 -9.86
CA LYS A 25 -5.50 4.96 -9.04
C LYS A 25 -4.68 4.61 -7.80
N VAL A 26 -3.62 5.37 -7.55
CA VAL A 26 -2.80 5.18 -6.35
C VAL A 26 -3.33 6.03 -5.21
N VAL A 27 -3.48 5.42 -4.03
CA VAL A 27 -3.82 6.11 -2.78
C VAL A 27 -2.67 5.90 -1.79
N LEU A 28 -2.07 6.99 -1.33
CA LEU A 28 -0.84 6.93 -0.55
C LEU A 28 -1.10 6.76 0.95
N TYR A 29 -0.43 5.80 1.58
CA TYR A 29 -0.44 5.56 3.03
C TYR A 29 0.91 5.83 3.69
N GLY A 30 0.92 6.17 4.97
CA GLY A 30 2.14 6.44 5.74
C GLY A 30 2.78 5.19 6.34
N ILE A 31 4.06 5.28 6.66
CA ILE A 31 4.82 4.26 7.38
C ILE A 31 5.38 4.87 8.66
N ASP A 32 5.69 4.02 9.63
CA ASP A 32 6.37 4.46 10.86
C ASP A 32 7.85 4.79 10.60
N ARG A 33 8.54 5.25 11.65
CA ARG A 33 9.97 5.60 11.58
C ARG A 33 10.89 4.39 11.37
N ALA A 34 10.41 3.18 11.63
CA ALA A 34 11.11 1.93 11.36
C ALA A 34 10.86 1.41 9.94
N GLY A 35 10.06 2.12 9.14
CA GLY A 35 9.68 1.69 7.80
C GLY A 35 8.55 0.68 7.77
N ARG A 36 7.83 0.46 8.87
CA ARG A 36 6.74 -0.53 8.94
C ARG A 36 5.39 0.08 8.60
N ILE A 37 4.56 -0.74 7.97
CA ILE A 37 3.15 -0.42 7.69
C ILE A 37 2.35 -0.59 8.98
N ASP A 38 1.53 0.42 9.28
CA ASP A 38 0.49 0.35 10.32
C ASP A 38 -0.85 -0.05 9.65
N PRO A 39 -1.54 -1.14 10.08
CA PRO A 39 -2.86 -1.48 9.55
C PRO A 39 -3.90 -0.35 9.71
N GLY A 40 -3.77 0.51 10.71
CA GLY A 40 -4.61 1.69 10.87
C GLY A 40 -4.48 2.68 9.70
N GLU A 41 -3.30 2.76 9.09
CA GLU A 41 -3.09 3.57 7.88
C GLU A 41 -3.80 2.99 6.66
N LEU A 42 -3.89 1.66 6.56
CA LEU A 42 -4.64 0.97 5.50
C LEU A 42 -6.15 1.17 5.69
N GLU A 43 -6.66 0.96 6.91
CA GLU A 43 -8.07 1.11 7.25
C GLU A 43 -8.56 2.54 7.00
N ALA A 44 -7.78 3.55 7.37
CA ALA A 44 -8.11 4.97 7.15
C ALA A 44 -8.23 5.35 5.66
N ARG A 45 -7.75 4.51 4.75
CA ARG A 45 -7.72 4.75 3.29
C ARG A 45 -8.52 3.74 2.51
N LEU A 46 -9.12 2.77 3.19
CA LEU A 46 -9.97 1.76 2.57
C LEU A 46 -11.17 2.44 1.93
N SER A 47 -11.45 2.04 0.69
CA SER A 47 -12.64 2.45 -0.03
C SER A 47 -13.25 1.24 -0.75
N GLU A 48 -14.48 1.36 -1.22
CA GLU A 48 -15.13 0.33 -2.04
C GLU A 48 -14.37 0.04 -3.35
N ARG A 49 -13.44 0.91 -3.74
CA ARG A 49 -12.59 0.77 -4.93
C ARG A 49 -11.22 0.17 -4.64
N THR A 50 -10.84 -0.04 -3.38
CA THR A 50 -9.56 -0.66 -3.04
C THR A 50 -9.51 -2.10 -3.55
N ARG A 51 -8.46 -2.44 -4.32
CA ARG A 51 -8.23 -3.79 -4.88
C ARG A 51 -6.90 -4.40 -4.53
N GLY A 52 -6.00 -3.65 -3.91
CA GLY A 52 -4.71 -4.17 -3.48
C GLY A 52 -3.92 -3.21 -2.62
N VAL A 53 -2.92 -3.78 -1.95
CA VAL A 53 -1.92 -3.05 -1.15
C VAL A 53 -0.55 -3.37 -1.76
N TYR A 54 0.15 -2.34 -2.21
CA TYR A 54 1.53 -2.42 -2.66
C TYR A 54 2.46 -2.23 -1.47
N VAL A 55 3.27 -3.26 -1.18
CA VAL A 55 4.10 -3.33 0.02
C VAL A 55 5.57 -3.23 -0.34
N ILE A 56 6.31 -2.36 0.35
CA ILE A 56 7.77 -2.25 0.20
C ILE A 56 8.46 -2.83 1.44
N HIS A 57 9.36 -3.79 1.22
CA HIS A 57 10.30 -4.28 2.22
C HIS A 57 11.51 -3.33 2.31
N TYR A 58 11.32 -2.18 2.98
CA TYR A 58 12.33 -1.13 3.04
C TYR A 58 13.68 -1.64 3.56
N PHE A 59 14.74 -1.31 2.84
CA PHE A 59 16.12 -1.68 3.17
C PHE A 59 16.33 -3.19 3.39
N GLY A 60 15.45 -4.03 2.82
CA GLY A 60 15.49 -5.48 3.00
C GLY A 60 14.82 -5.99 4.28
N PHE A 61 14.22 -5.11 5.09
CA PHE A 61 13.48 -5.51 6.27
C PHE A 61 12.07 -5.97 5.92
N PRO A 62 11.63 -7.14 6.43
CA PRO A 62 10.31 -7.68 6.13
C PRO A 62 9.19 -6.82 6.74
N GLN A 63 8.08 -6.75 6.02
CA GLN A 63 6.82 -6.16 6.49
C GLN A 63 5.97 -7.24 7.17
N PRO A 64 5.02 -6.87 8.04
CA PRO A 64 4.12 -7.81 8.71
C PRO A 64 3.07 -8.37 7.72
N LEU A 65 3.51 -9.18 6.74
CA LEU A 65 2.64 -9.65 5.65
C LEU A 65 1.47 -10.51 6.13
N ALA A 66 1.62 -11.23 7.25
CA ALA A 66 0.51 -12.00 7.83
C ALA A 66 -0.62 -11.08 8.28
N GLU A 67 -0.31 -10.03 9.03
CA GLU A 67 -1.30 -9.03 9.48
C GLU A 67 -1.91 -8.26 8.32
N ILE A 68 -1.10 -7.91 7.30
CA ILE A 68 -1.60 -7.26 6.08
C ILE A 68 -2.51 -8.21 5.29
N ARG A 69 -2.19 -9.49 5.21
CA ARG A 69 -3.02 -10.52 4.55
C ARG A 69 -4.34 -10.70 5.28
N ASP A 70 -4.30 -10.83 6.60
CA ASP A 70 -5.51 -10.94 7.44
C ASP A 70 -6.41 -9.72 7.26
N TRP A 71 -5.83 -8.52 7.13
CA TRP A 71 -6.57 -7.31 6.79
C TRP A 71 -7.20 -7.38 5.38
N CYS A 72 -6.48 -7.88 4.38
CA CYS A 72 -6.97 -8.04 3.01
C CYS A 72 -8.04 -9.13 2.82
N ASP A 73 -8.15 -10.10 3.73
CA ASP A 73 -9.14 -11.18 3.68
C ASP A 73 -10.50 -10.82 4.25
N ARG A 74 -10.59 -9.67 4.96
CA ARG A 74 -11.83 -9.14 5.53
C ARG A 74 -12.72 -8.54 4.46
#